data_AF-A0A352AS11-F1
#
_entry.id   AF-A0A352AS11-F1
#
_cell.length_a   1.000
_cell.length_b   1.000
_cell.length_c   1.000
_cell.angle_alpha   90.00
_cell.angle_beta   90.00
_cell.angle_gamma   90.00
#
_symmetry.space_group_name_H-M   'P 1'
#
loop_
_entity.id
_entity.type
_entity.pdbx_description
1 polymer ?
#
loop_
_entity_poly.entity_id
_entity_poly.type
_entity_poly.pdbx_seq_one_letter_code
_entity_poly.pdbx_strand_id
1 'polypeptide(L)'
;MQSEQLQQIMGYYIKESQKNLAVIEQYLLNLQGTVQDSAMVDDLFRAARCGIVGGANLLPISNLHISCIHKTALCLVDCCQVFQQQGAFEVDQKLEDLLMEVFYTLQGLIEKLREPSRLTDDEAEQIISQIEPLEKSLMAHLHGLLKRSHRTQLVNAIASEEADELASLADLESLIDSLALDNP
;
A
#
# COMPACT_ATOMS: atom_id res chain seq x y z
N MET A 1 -0.66 37.81 17.97
CA MET A 1 -0.32 37.72 16.53
C MET A 1 0.29 36.37 16.14
N GLN A 2 1.36 35.85 16.78
CA GLN A 2 1.91 34.52 16.44
C GLN A 2 0.90 33.36 16.64
N SER A 3 0.06 33.39 17.69
CA SER A 3 -0.91 32.33 17.97
C SER A 3 -2.03 32.19 16.93
N GLU A 4 -2.46 33.27 16.27
CA GLU A 4 -3.53 33.23 15.26
C GLU A 4 -3.02 32.66 13.93
N GLN A 5 -1.79 32.99 13.54
CA GLN A 5 -1.16 32.42 12.35
C GLN A 5 -0.96 30.90 12.50
N LEU A 6 -0.56 30.43 13.68
CA LEU A 6 -0.46 28.99 13.96
C LEU A 6 -1.81 28.29 13.93
N GLN A 7 -2.88 28.91 14.44
CA GLN A 7 -4.24 28.35 14.33
C GLN A 7 -4.74 28.32 12.88
N GLN A 8 -4.40 29.33 12.08
CA GLN A 8 -4.69 29.32 10.64
C GLN A 8 -3.93 28.18 9.94
N ILE A 9 -2.62 28.03 10.19
CA ILE A 9 -1.80 26.93 9.64
C ILE A 9 -2.38 25.57 10.00
N MET A 10 -2.83 25.40 11.25
CA MET A 10 -3.50 24.18 11.70
C MET A 10 -4.80 23.92 10.95
N GLY A 11 -5.64 24.95 10.75
CA GLY A 11 -6.86 24.84 9.96
C GLY A 11 -6.61 24.49 8.49
N TYR A 12 -5.57 25.08 7.88
CA TYR A 12 -5.14 24.73 6.52
C TYR A 12 -4.62 23.30 6.43
N TYR A 13 -3.80 22.87 7.40
CA TYR A 13 -3.28 21.51 7.47
C TYR A 13 -4.40 20.47 7.57
N ILE A 14 -5.38 20.68 8.46
CA ILE A 14 -6.49 19.74 8.64
C ILE A 14 -7.30 19.65 7.35
N LYS A 15 -7.63 20.80 6.74
CA LYS A 15 -8.42 20.85 5.51
C LYS A 15 -7.69 20.15 4.35
N GLU A 16 -6.39 20.36 4.21
CA GLU A 16 -5.60 19.71 3.17
C GLU A 16 -5.44 18.21 3.44
N SER A 17 -5.21 17.82 4.70
CA SER A 17 -5.12 16.42 5.11
C SER A 17 -6.43 15.68 4.84
N GLN A 18 -7.59 16.28 5.13
CA GLN A 18 -8.90 15.70 4.82
C GLN A 18 -9.13 15.53 3.31
N LYS A 19 -8.71 16.51 2.51
CA LYS A 19 -8.80 16.42 1.04
C LYS A 19 -7.93 15.26 0.52
N ASN A 20 -6.72 15.11 1.05
CA ASN A 20 -5.85 13.99 0.70
C ASN A 20 -6.42 12.65 1.17
N LEU A 21 -7.00 12.59 2.37
CA LEU A 21 -7.66 11.39 2.88
C LEU A 21 -8.81 10.95 1.97
N ALA A 22 -9.67 11.87 1.51
CA ALA A 22 -10.76 11.53 0.58
C ALA A 22 -10.26 10.96 -0.75
N VAL A 23 -9.11 11.44 -1.23
CA VAL A 23 -8.46 10.91 -2.43
C VAL A 23 -7.89 9.51 -2.17
N ILE A 24 -7.21 9.31 -1.03
CA ILE A 24 -6.69 8.01 -0.60
C ILE A 24 -7.83 6.99 -0.46
N GLU A 25 -8.96 7.38 0.11
CA GLU A 25 -10.14 6.51 0.27
C GLU A 25 -10.63 5.97 -1.07
N GLN A 26 -10.71 6.81 -2.10
CA GLN A 26 -11.15 6.39 -3.44
C GLN A 26 -10.18 5.37 -4.07
N TYR A 27 -8.88 5.53 -3.85
CA TYR A 27 -7.88 4.57 -4.33
C TYR A 27 -7.89 3.27 -3.52
N LEU A 28 -8.10 3.33 -2.21
CA LEU A 28 -8.22 2.15 -1.35
C LEU A 28 -9.49 1.34 -1.64
N LEU A 29 -10.61 1.99 -1.96
CA LEU A 29 -11.85 1.32 -2.38
C LEU A 29 -11.72 0.59 -3.72
N ASN A 30 -10.76 1.00 -4.55
CA ASN A 30 -10.42 0.34 -5.81
C ASN A 30 -8.95 -0.11 -5.79
N LEU A 31 -8.55 -0.80 -4.71
CA LEU A 31 -7.15 -1.18 -4.51
C LEU A 31 -6.65 -2.11 -5.62
N GLN A 32 -7.47 -3.07 -6.05
CA GLN A 32 -7.13 -3.97 -7.16
C GLN A 32 -6.86 -3.21 -8.47
N GLY A 33 -7.67 -2.20 -8.81
CA GLY A 33 -7.44 -1.37 -9.99
C GLY A 33 -6.24 -0.44 -9.82
N THR A 34 -6.03 0.08 -8.61
CA THR A 34 -4.91 0.97 -8.28
C THR A 34 -3.57 0.24 -8.38
N VAL A 35 -3.45 -0.96 -7.81
CA VAL A 35 -2.21 -1.77 -7.84
C VAL A 35 -1.84 -2.22 -9.26
N GLN A 36 -2.82 -2.30 -10.17
CA GLN A 36 -2.57 -2.62 -11.59
C GLN A 36 -2.05 -1.42 -12.39
N ASP A 37 -2.28 -0.19 -11.95
CA ASP A 37 -1.84 1.03 -12.63
C ASP A 37 -0.78 1.78 -11.81
N SER A 38 0.48 1.71 -12.26
CA SER A 38 1.60 2.39 -11.61
C SER A 38 1.39 3.90 -11.42
N ALA A 39 0.66 4.59 -12.32
CA ALA A 39 0.39 6.01 -12.18
C ALA A 39 -0.58 6.29 -11.03
N MET A 40 -1.57 5.42 -10.83
CA MET A 40 -2.49 5.51 -9.70
C MET A 40 -1.80 5.18 -8.37
N VAL A 41 -0.90 4.19 -8.35
CA VAL A 41 -0.07 3.92 -7.16
C VAL A 41 0.81 5.12 -6.81
N ASP A 42 1.40 5.79 -7.81
CA ASP A 42 2.23 6.99 -7.59
C ASP A 42 1.41 8.17 -7.03
N ASP A 43 0.17 8.33 -7.49
CA ASP A 43 -0.76 9.33 -6.96
C ASP A 43 -1.21 9.00 -5.54
N LEU A 44 -1.51 7.73 -5.25
CA LEU A 44 -1.81 7.24 -3.90
C LEU A 44 -0.62 7.43 -2.96
N PHE A 45 0.59 7.06 -3.39
CA PHE A 45 1.82 7.26 -2.65
C PHE A 45 2.07 8.75 -2.38
N ARG A 46 1.89 9.61 -3.39
CA ARG A 46 2.01 11.06 -3.23
C ARG A 46 0.96 11.59 -2.27
N ALA A 47 -0.29 11.15 -2.33
CA ALA A 47 -1.36 11.57 -1.43
C ALA A 47 -1.11 11.10 0.02
N ALA A 48 -0.71 9.84 0.23
CA ALA A 48 -0.38 9.27 1.53
C ALA A 48 0.85 9.94 2.16
N ARG A 49 1.85 10.28 1.33
CA ARG A 49 3.06 10.99 1.75
C ARG A 49 2.83 12.49 1.94
N CYS A 50 1.86 13.09 1.24
CA CYS A 50 1.61 14.54 1.22
C CYS A 50 0.95 15.02 2.51
N GLY A 51 1.44 16.15 3.02
CA GLY A 51 0.75 16.97 4.03
C GLY A 51 0.75 16.38 5.42
N ILE A 52 0.25 15.16 5.61
CA ILE A 52 -0.04 14.53 6.89
C ILE A 52 1.24 14.28 7.70
N VAL A 53 2.27 13.70 7.08
CA VAL A 53 3.59 13.43 7.69
C VAL A 53 4.49 14.67 7.74
N GLY A 54 4.44 15.54 6.72
CA GLY A 54 5.31 16.73 6.67
C GLY A 54 4.81 17.90 7.51
N GLY A 55 3.49 18.10 7.55
CA GLY A 55 2.84 19.24 8.18
C GLY A 55 2.61 19.08 9.69
N ALA A 56 2.57 17.85 10.21
CA ALA A 56 2.43 17.61 11.65
C ALA A 56 3.63 18.17 12.44
N ASN A 57 4.85 18.15 11.87
CA ASN A 57 6.04 18.79 12.43
C ASN A 57 5.93 20.33 12.53
N LEU A 58 5.01 20.95 11.79
CA LEU A 58 4.79 22.39 11.78
C LEU A 58 3.67 22.81 12.76
N LEU A 59 3.00 21.83 13.39
CA LEU A 59 1.93 22.08 14.35
C LEU A 59 2.49 22.22 15.78
N PRO A 60 1.92 23.11 16.62
CA PRO A 60 2.32 23.30 18.01
C PRO A 60 1.66 22.25 18.92
N ILE A 61 1.68 20.99 18.51
CA ILE A 61 1.09 19.85 19.22
C ILE A 61 2.19 19.04 19.92
N SER A 62 1.81 18.25 20.93
CA SER A 62 2.73 17.35 21.65
C SER A 62 3.52 16.50 20.66
N ASN A 63 4.83 16.31 20.90
CA ASN A 63 5.68 15.45 20.08
C ASN A 63 5.12 14.02 19.97
N LEU A 64 4.35 13.58 20.97
CA LEU A 64 3.68 12.30 20.98
C LEU A 64 2.54 12.24 19.96
N HIS A 65 1.75 13.31 19.83
CA HIS A 65 0.71 13.44 18.82
C HIS A 65 1.29 13.43 17.40
N ILE A 66 2.41 14.14 17.20
CA ILE A 66 3.17 14.12 15.93
C ILE A 66 3.63 12.69 15.62
N SER A 67 4.22 12.01 16.60
CA SER A 67 4.72 10.64 16.45
C SER A 67 3.60 9.65 16.11
N CYS A 68 2.41 9.82 16.70
CA CYS A 68 1.24 8.99 16.45
C CYS A 68 0.75 9.13 15.00
N ILE A 69 0.56 10.38 14.54
CA ILE A 69 0.17 10.67 13.15
C ILE A 69 1.23 10.14 12.18
N HIS A 70 2.51 10.37 12.48
CA HIS A 70 3.62 9.91 11.66
C HIS A 70 3.65 8.40 11.54
N LYS A 71 3.56 7.64 12.64
CA LYS A 71 3.55 6.18 12.59
C LYS A 71 2.39 5.64 11.76
N THR A 72 1.20 6.16 11.98
CA THR A 72 0.00 5.71 11.26
C THR A 72 0.09 5.99 9.76
N ALA A 73 0.54 7.19 9.39
CA ALA A 73 0.71 7.57 8.00
C ALA A 73 1.90 6.85 7.34
N LEU A 74 3.00 6.61 8.07
CA LEU A 74 4.15 5.88 7.56
C LEU A 74 3.80 4.43 7.25
N CYS A 75 2.94 3.78 8.05
CA CYS A 75 2.39 2.46 7.74
C CYS A 75 1.71 2.41 6.37
N LEU A 76 0.88 3.42 6.03
CA LEU A 76 0.25 3.51 4.71
C LEU A 76 1.28 3.77 3.60
N VAL A 77 2.25 4.64 3.85
CA VAL A 77 3.32 4.96 2.90
C VAL A 77 4.17 3.73 2.59
N ASP A 78 4.56 2.97 3.61
CA ASP A 78 5.37 1.77 3.46
C ASP A 78 4.61 0.72 2.63
N CYS A 79 3.31 0.53 2.86
CA CYS A 79 2.49 -0.36 2.03
C CYS A 79 2.45 0.09 0.56
N CYS A 80 2.22 1.38 0.33
CA CYS A 80 2.20 1.94 -1.02
C CYS A 80 3.58 1.82 -1.70
N GLN A 81 4.66 1.95 -0.94
CA GLN A 81 6.02 1.75 -1.45
C GLN A 81 6.23 0.31 -1.91
N VAL A 82 5.67 -0.67 -1.19
CA VAL A 82 5.74 -2.06 -1.66
C VAL A 82 4.94 -2.26 -2.95
N PHE A 83 3.78 -1.63 -3.09
CA PHE A 83 2.99 -1.68 -4.34
C PHE A 83 3.77 -1.13 -5.52
N GLN A 84 4.45 0.02 -5.35
CA GLN A 84 5.31 0.61 -6.39
C GLN A 84 6.48 -0.31 -6.77
N GLN A 85 7.07 -1.03 -5.81
CA GLN A 85 8.24 -1.87 -6.05
C GLN A 85 7.93 -3.19 -6.77
N GLN A 86 6.71 -3.73 -6.60
CA GLN A 86 6.38 -5.09 -7.05
C GLN A 86 5.59 -5.12 -8.35
N GLY A 87 4.86 -4.04 -8.68
CA GLY A 87 3.96 -4.00 -9.84
C GLY A 87 2.64 -4.73 -9.57
N ALA A 88 1.94 -5.12 -10.63
CA ALA A 88 0.61 -5.71 -10.52
C ALA A 88 0.63 -7.08 -9.79
N PHE A 89 -0.13 -7.19 -8.70
CA PHE A 89 -0.40 -8.46 -8.01
C PHE A 89 -1.88 -8.54 -7.61
N GLU A 90 -2.34 -9.75 -7.27
CA GLU A 90 -3.71 -9.95 -6.77
C GLU A 90 -3.82 -9.46 -5.32
N VAL A 91 -4.72 -8.51 -5.11
CA VAL A 91 -5.06 -7.98 -3.79
C VAL A 91 -6.02 -8.95 -3.11
N ASP A 92 -5.70 -9.33 -1.87
CA ASP A 92 -6.58 -10.15 -1.03
C ASP A 92 -7.54 -9.24 -0.24
N GLN A 93 -8.78 -9.70 0.00
CA GLN A 93 -9.78 -8.96 0.79
C GLN A 93 -9.23 -8.59 2.18
N LYS A 94 -8.43 -9.49 2.77
CA LYS A 94 -7.80 -9.24 4.06
C LYS A 94 -6.81 -8.06 4.03
N LEU A 95 -6.13 -7.85 2.91
CA LEU A 95 -5.21 -6.73 2.74
C LEU A 95 -6.00 -5.41 2.66
N GLU A 96 -7.11 -5.39 1.93
CA GLU A 96 -8.02 -4.24 1.85
C GLU A 96 -8.57 -3.88 3.22
N ASP A 97 -9.09 -4.85 3.97
CA ASP A 97 -9.67 -4.63 5.30
C ASP A 97 -8.65 -4.00 6.25
N LEU A 98 -7.42 -4.53 6.28
CA LEU A 98 -6.34 -4.02 7.15
C LEU A 98 -5.89 -2.62 6.74
N LEU A 99 -5.79 -2.33 5.45
CA LEU A 99 -5.45 -0.98 4.97
C LEU A 99 -6.54 0.03 5.28
N MET A 100 -7.81 -0.37 5.14
CA MET A 100 -8.96 0.46 5.50
C MET A 100 -8.97 0.77 6.99
N GLU A 101 -8.62 -0.19 7.85
CA GLU A 101 -8.51 0.00 9.30
C GLU A 101 -7.46 1.04 9.66
N VAL A 102 -6.26 0.99 9.05
CA VAL A 102 -5.20 1.99 9.24
C VAL A 102 -5.67 3.37 8.73
N PHE A 103 -6.35 3.40 7.57
CA PHE A 103 -6.89 4.63 7.00
C PHE A 103 -7.92 5.30 7.92
N TYR A 104 -8.91 4.55 8.42
CA TYR A 104 -9.91 5.09 9.34
C TYR A 104 -9.30 5.54 10.66
N THR A 105 -8.27 4.85 11.14
CA THR A 105 -7.51 5.27 12.32
C THR A 105 -6.83 6.62 12.07
N LEU A 106 -6.20 6.80 10.91
CA LEU A 106 -5.57 8.06 10.52
C LEU A 106 -6.61 9.18 10.36
N GLN A 107 -7.75 8.91 9.73
CA GLN A 107 -8.83 9.87 9.59
C GLN A 107 -9.36 10.32 10.95
N GLY A 108 -9.58 9.38 11.88
CA GLY A 108 -9.99 9.68 13.24
C GLY A 108 -8.97 10.55 14.00
N LEU A 109 -7.67 10.30 13.81
CA LEU A 109 -6.60 11.15 14.36
C LEU A 109 -6.66 12.59 13.82
N ILE A 110 -6.83 12.76 12.50
CA ILE A 110 -6.94 14.08 11.87
C ILE A 110 -8.20 14.83 12.32
N GLU A 111 -9.31 14.12 12.52
CA GLU A 111 -10.53 14.72 13.09
C GLU A 111 -10.34 15.13 14.55
N LYS A 112 -9.68 14.31 15.37
CA LYS A 112 -9.35 14.65 16.75
C LYS A 112 -8.42 15.87 16.85
N LEU A 113 -7.51 16.08 15.88
CA LEU A 113 -6.68 17.30 15.82
C LEU A 113 -7.48 18.59 15.63
N ARG A 114 -8.71 18.51 15.09
CA ARG A 114 -9.62 19.66 14.96
C ARG A 114 -10.12 20.14 16.32
N GLU A 115 -10.20 19.24 17.29
CA GLU A 115 -10.58 19.52 18.67
C GLU A 115 -9.39 19.16 19.59
N PRO A 116 -8.35 20.02 19.70
CA PRO A 116 -7.10 19.70 20.41
C PRO A 116 -7.27 19.32 21.91
N SER A 117 -8.46 19.51 22.49
CA SER A 117 -8.83 19.02 23.81
C SER A 117 -9.22 17.53 23.86
N ARG A 118 -9.33 16.84 22.72
CA ARG A 118 -9.77 15.43 22.61
C ARG A 118 -8.66 14.42 22.35
N LEU A 119 -7.45 14.85 22.05
CA LEU A 119 -6.31 13.94 21.91
C LEU A 119 -5.47 14.09 23.17
N THR A 120 -5.59 13.11 24.06
CA THR A 120 -4.72 13.01 25.23
C THR A 120 -3.45 12.22 24.90
N ASP A 121 -2.37 12.48 25.62
CA ASP A 121 -1.12 11.74 25.45
C ASP A 121 -1.34 10.22 25.68
N ASP A 122 -2.17 9.83 26.66
CA ASP A 122 -2.54 8.43 26.92
C ASP A 122 -3.24 7.76 25.73
N GLU A 123 -4.18 8.46 25.07
CA GLU A 123 -4.83 7.94 23.85
C GLU A 123 -3.85 7.82 22.69
N ALA A 124 -2.92 8.77 22.54
CA ALA A 124 -1.91 8.72 21.50
C ALA A 124 -0.96 7.52 21.71
N GLU A 125 -0.57 7.22 22.95
CA GLU A 125 0.19 6.02 23.29
C GLU A 125 -0.58 4.73 23.00
N GLN A 126 -1.87 4.67 23.34
CA GLN A 126 -2.71 3.51 23.03
C GLN A 126 -2.82 3.27 21.52
N ILE A 127 -3.02 4.32 20.74
CA ILE A 127 -3.10 4.24 19.28
C ILE A 127 -1.76 3.76 18.70
N ILE A 128 -0.64 4.31 19.16
CA ILE A 128 0.70 3.85 18.76
C ILE A 128 0.89 2.35 19.08
N SER A 129 0.48 1.92 20.27
CA SER A 129 0.58 0.52 20.69
C SER A 129 -0.32 -0.43 19.90
N GLN A 130 -1.39 0.07 19.27
CA GLN A 130 -2.29 -0.71 18.41
C GLN A 130 -1.78 -0.77 16.96
N ILE A 131 -1.25 0.33 16.43
CA ILE A 131 -0.72 0.40 15.06
C ILE A 131 0.56 -0.40 14.88
N GLU A 132 1.48 -0.43 15.84
CA GLU A 132 2.72 -1.21 15.70
C GLU A 132 2.52 -2.70 15.37
N PRO A 133 1.68 -3.46 16.12
CA PRO A 133 1.42 -4.86 15.77
C PRO A 133 0.60 -4.99 14.48
N LEU A 134 -0.29 -4.04 14.19
CA LEU A 134 -1.09 -4.02 12.96
C LEU A 134 -0.20 -3.84 11.73
N GLU A 135 0.72 -2.87 11.75
CA GLU A 135 1.73 -2.60 10.73
C GLU A 135 2.58 -3.84 10.46
N LYS A 136 3.09 -4.49 11.52
CA LYS A 136 3.88 -5.73 11.38
C LYS A 136 3.07 -6.84 10.72
N SER A 137 1.81 -7.01 11.13
CA SER A 137 0.92 -8.03 10.56
C SER A 137 0.62 -7.74 9.09
N LEU A 138 0.32 -6.49 8.76
CA LEU A 138 0.04 -6.01 7.41
C LEU A 138 1.24 -6.25 6.49
N MET A 139 2.43 -5.80 6.89
CA MET A 139 3.66 -5.98 6.13
C MET A 139 4.05 -7.45 6.00
N ALA A 140 3.87 -8.26 7.04
CA ALA A 140 4.12 -9.70 6.97
C ALA A 140 3.16 -10.39 5.98
N HIS A 141 1.88 -10.02 5.99
CA HIS A 141 0.89 -10.56 5.07
C HIS A 141 1.20 -10.17 3.62
N LEU A 142 1.52 -8.89 3.39
CA LEU A 142 1.86 -8.34 2.09
C LEU A 142 3.11 -9.02 1.50
N HIS A 143 4.20 -9.14 2.27
CA HIS A 143 5.37 -9.92 1.85
C HIS A 143 5.03 -11.40 1.57
N GLY A 144 4.09 -11.97 2.32
CA GLY A 144 3.60 -13.34 2.09
C GLY A 144 2.83 -13.50 0.79
N LEU A 145 2.02 -12.50 0.40
CA LEU A 145 1.32 -12.46 -0.88
C LEU A 145 2.31 -12.32 -2.04
N LEU A 146 3.29 -11.43 -1.91
CA LEU A 146 4.33 -11.24 -2.93
C LEU A 146 5.17 -12.50 -3.14
N LYS A 147 5.61 -13.16 -2.05
CA LYS A 147 6.33 -14.44 -2.17
C LYS A 147 5.51 -15.52 -2.88
N ARG A 148 4.19 -15.52 -2.69
CA ARG A 148 3.28 -16.44 -3.40
C ARG A 148 3.17 -16.06 -4.87
N SER A 149 2.97 -14.79 -5.18
CA SER A 149 2.92 -14.29 -6.56
C SER A 149 4.20 -14.61 -7.33
N HIS A 150 5.38 -14.29 -6.77
CA HIS A 150 6.69 -14.62 -7.34
C HIS A 150 6.87 -16.13 -7.55
N ARG A 151 6.43 -16.96 -6.59
CA ARG A 151 6.49 -18.42 -6.75
C ARG A 151 5.62 -18.90 -7.90
N THR A 152 4.40 -18.38 -8.03
CA THR A 152 3.50 -18.75 -9.13
C THR A 152 4.07 -18.31 -10.48
N GLN A 153 4.66 -17.12 -10.57
CA GLN A 153 5.32 -16.65 -11.79
C GLN A 153 6.51 -17.54 -12.18
N LEU A 154 7.35 -17.94 -11.22
CA LEU A 154 8.47 -18.85 -11.48
C LEU A 154 8.00 -20.24 -11.93
N VAL A 155 6.97 -20.80 -11.29
CA VAL A 155 6.40 -22.11 -11.69
C VAL A 155 5.81 -22.03 -13.09
N ASN A 156 5.11 -20.94 -13.43
CA ASN A 156 4.56 -20.75 -14.76
C ASN A 156 5.65 -20.53 -15.83
N ALA A 157 6.74 -19.83 -15.51
CA ALA A 157 7.86 -19.65 -16.42
C ALA A 157 8.54 -20.99 -16.73
N ILE A 158 8.79 -21.81 -15.71
CA ILE A 158 9.39 -23.15 -15.87
C ILE A 158 8.46 -24.07 -16.66
N ALA A 159 7.16 -24.08 -16.36
CA ALA A 159 6.18 -24.88 -17.10
C ALA A 159 6.03 -24.44 -18.57
N SER A 160 6.27 -23.16 -18.87
CA SER A 160 6.26 -22.65 -20.24
C SER A 160 7.54 -23.04 -21.01
N GLU A 161 8.70 -23.04 -20.34
CA GLU A 161 9.96 -23.51 -20.93
C GLU A 161 9.94 -25.02 -21.18
N GLU A 162 9.42 -25.83 -20.26
CA GLU A 162 9.25 -27.28 -20.45
C GLU A 162 8.23 -27.59 -21.56
N ALA A 163 7.17 -26.77 -21.72
CA ALA A 163 6.20 -26.93 -22.79
C ALA A 163 6.77 -26.60 -24.18
N ASP A 164 7.63 -25.57 -24.28
CA ASP A 164 8.31 -25.20 -25.53
C ASP A 164 9.35 -26.25 -25.96
N GLU A 165 10.09 -26.84 -25.00
CA GLU A 165 11.02 -27.94 -25.28
C GLU A 165 10.29 -29.20 -25.77
N LEU A 166 9.18 -29.58 -25.12
CA LEU A 166 8.36 -30.72 -25.53
C LEU A 166 7.68 -30.52 -26.89
N ALA A 167 7.24 -29.28 -27.20
CA ALA A 167 6.69 -28.95 -28.51
C ALA A 167 7.75 -29.08 -29.63
N SER A 168 8.99 -28.63 -29.37
CA SER A 168 10.09 -28.75 -30.33
C SER A 168 10.49 -30.20 -30.64
N LEU A 169 10.40 -31.09 -29.64
CA LEU A 169 10.69 -32.53 -29.81
C LEU A 169 9.58 -33.25 -30.57
N ALA A 170 8.31 -32.91 -30.34
CA ALA A 170 7.17 -33.45 -31.07
C ALA A 170 7.20 -33.07 -32.57
N ASP A 171 7.64 -31.85 -32.89
CA ASP A 171 7.85 -31.39 -34.28
C ASP A 171 8.98 -32.16 -34.98
N LEU A 172 10.02 -32.56 -34.24
CA LEU A 172 11.13 -33.40 -34.73
C LEU A 172 10.70 -34.85 -34.96
N GLU A 173 9.90 -35.45 -34.07
CA GLU A 173 9.35 -36.79 -34.26
C GLU A 173 8.41 -36.88 -35.47
N SER A 174 7.55 -35.87 -35.66
CA SER A 174 6.70 -35.72 -36.86
C SER A 174 7.51 -35.69 -38.16
N LEU A 175 8.65 -34.99 -38.16
CA LEU A 175 9.59 -34.93 -39.29
C LEU A 175 10.27 -36.29 -39.56
N ILE A 176 10.58 -37.05 -38.51
CA ILE A 176 11.18 -38.39 -38.64
C ILE A 176 10.15 -39.39 -39.21
N ASP A 177 8.90 -39.36 -38.74
CA ASP A 177 7.84 -40.25 -39.24
C ASP A 177 7.51 -39.98 -40.71
N SER A 178 7.56 -38.72 -41.16
CA SER A 178 7.38 -38.38 -42.58
C SER A 178 8.53 -38.86 -43.48
N LEU A 179 9.76 -38.93 -42.96
CA LEU A 179 10.93 -39.46 -43.67
C LEU A 179 10.99 -41.00 -43.66
N ALA A 180 10.36 -41.66 -42.69
CA ALA A 180 10.33 -43.13 -42.59
C ALA A 180 9.33 -43.79 -43.56
N LEU A 181 8.37 -43.02 -44.12
CA LEU A 181 7.36 -43.51 -45.08
C LEU A 181 7.84 -43.57 -46.53
N ASP A 182 9.06 -43.10 -46.83
CA ASP A 182 9.60 -42.98 -48.19
C ASP A 182 10.77 -43.94 -48.50
N ASN A 183 10.87 -45.08 -47.81
CA ASN A 183 11.81 -46.15 -48.18
C ASN A 183 11.02 -47.38 -48.70
N PRO A 184 11.11 -47.70 -50.01
CA PRO A 184 10.33 -48.77 -50.66
C PRO A 184 10.76 -50.20 -50.27
#